data_AF-A0A0D3VAU6-F1
#
_entry.id   AF-A0A0D3VAU6-F1
#
_cell.length_a   1.000
_cell.length_b   1.000
_cell.length_c   1.000
_cell.angle_alpha   90.00
_cell.angle_beta   90.00
_cell.angle_gamma   90.00
#
_symmetry.space_group_name_H-M   'P 1'
#
loop_
_entity.id
_entity.type
_entity.pdbx_description
1 polymer ?
#
loop_
_entity_poly.entity_id
_entity_poly.type
_entity_poly.pdbx_seq_one_letter_code
_entity_poly.pdbx_strand_id
1 'polypeptide(L)'
;MNIKKILLSIYLILVSIVGVLRVPVILRWGPDQKIDQEKYAPLWQLQDEYLTISNYTPRYQLDLIRLIYELGIITLILFVVYLILQNKNSKN
;
A
#
# COMPACT_ATOMS: atom_id res chain seq x y z
N MET A 1 28.60 -2.17 7.03
CA MET A 1 27.45 -2.11 6.10
C MET A 1 26.82 -0.72 6.21
N ASN A 2 26.72 0.04 5.12
CA ASN A 2 26.31 1.45 5.18
C ASN A 2 24.84 1.57 5.64
N ILE A 3 24.58 2.24 6.77
CA ILE A 3 23.23 2.46 7.33
C ILE A 3 22.25 2.99 6.27
N LYS A 4 22.70 3.87 5.38
CA LYS A 4 21.91 4.39 4.25
C LYS A 4 21.43 3.28 3.31
N LYS A 5 22.28 2.29 3.00
CA LYS A 5 21.92 1.14 2.15
C LYS A 5 20.90 0.23 2.84
N ILE A 6 21.04 0.03 4.15
CA ILE A 6 20.08 -0.77 4.94
C ILE A 6 18.71 -0.09 4.94
N LEU A 7 18.67 1.21 5.22
CA LEU A 7 17.43 1.98 5.25
C LEU A 7 16.72 1.96 3.88
N LEU A 8 17.48 2.11 2.80
CA LEU A 8 16.96 2.04 1.43
C LEU A 8 16.41 0.66 1.09
N SER A 9 17.08 -0.41 1.55
CA SER A 9 16.60 -1.77 1.35
C SER A 9 15.30 -2.03 2.10
N ILE A 10 15.18 -1.56 3.35
CA ILE A 10 13.94 -1.65 4.15
C ILE A 10 12.83 -0.86 3.46
N TYR A 11 13.11 0.35 2.97
CA TYR A 11 12.14 1.17 2.23
C TYR A 11 11.61 0.43 1.00
N LEU A 12 12.49 -0.13 0.17
CA LEU A 12 12.10 -0.88 -1.02
C LEU A 12 11.22 -2.09 -0.67
N ILE A 13 11.54 -2.81 0.40
CA ILE A 13 10.74 -3.96 0.85
C ILE A 13 9.34 -3.49 1.28
N LEU A 14 9.25 -2.45 2.11
CA LEU A 14 7.97 -1.94 2.59
C LEU A 14 7.09 -1.40 1.46
N VAL A 15 7.67 -0.60 0.57
CA VAL A 15 6.95 -0.06 -0.60
C VAL A 15 6.50 -1.18 -1.53
N SER A 16 7.30 -2.22 -1.74
CA SER A 16 6.88 -3.36 -2.56
C SER A 16 5.74 -4.15 -1.91
N ILE A 17 5.80 -4.37 -0.59
CA ILE A 17 4.73 -5.08 0.12
C ILE A 17 3.42 -4.29 0.06
N VAL A 18 3.45 -3.00 0.40
CA VAL A 18 2.23 -2.16 0.46
C VAL A 18 1.73 -1.77 -0.93
N GLY A 19 2.65 -1.48 -1.85
CA GLY A 19 2.33 -1.06 -3.21
C GLY A 19 1.95 -2.20 -4.16
N VAL A 20 2.35 -3.45 -3.87
CA VAL A 20 2.12 -4.59 -4.79
C VAL A 20 1.34 -5.74 -4.13
N LEU A 21 1.67 -6.12 -2.89
CA LEU A 21 1.10 -7.32 -2.25
C LEU A 21 -0.16 -7.03 -1.43
N ARG A 22 -0.26 -5.84 -0.85
CA ARG A 22 -1.26 -5.44 0.16
C ARG A 22 -1.83 -4.08 -0.20
N VAL A 23 -2.38 -3.95 -1.40
CA VAL A 23 -2.93 -2.68 -1.85
C VAL A 23 -4.37 -2.56 -1.34
N PRO A 24 -4.81 -1.39 -0.84
CA PRO A 24 -6.19 -1.20 -0.41
C PRO A 24 -7.13 -1.21 -1.61
N VAL A 25 -8.15 -2.06 -1.53
CA VAL A 25 -9.16 -2.25 -2.58
C VAL A 25 -10.54 -2.12 -1.95
N ILE A 26 -11.41 -1.41 -2.64
CA ILE A 26 -12.82 -1.26 -2.29
C ILE A 26 -13.62 -2.19 -3.20
N LEU A 27 -14.39 -3.08 -2.58
CA LEU A 27 -15.35 -3.91 -3.29
C LEU A 27 -16.67 -3.13 -3.48
N ARG A 28 -17.05 -2.88 -4.73
CA ARG A 28 -18.37 -2.30 -5.07
C ARG A 28 -19.17 -3.28 -5.92
N TRP A 29 -20.41 -3.54 -5.55
CA TRP A 29 -21.34 -4.37 -6.32
C TRP A 29 -22.80 -3.88 -6.20
N GLY A 30 -23.66 -4.34 -7.12
CA GLY A 30 -25.08 -4.00 -7.19
C GLY A 30 -25.41 -2.66 -7.91
N PRO A 31 -26.71 -2.38 -8.17
CA PRO A 31 -27.16 -1.20 -8.91
C PRO A 31 -26.90 0.12 -8.18
N ASP A 32 -26.80 0.07 -6.84
CA ASP A 32 -26.52 1.24 -5.98
C ASP A 32 -25.02 1.48 -5.76
N GLN A 33 -24.12 0.67 -6.33
CA GLN A 33 -22.66 0.67 -6.06
C GLN A 33 -22.31 0.75 -4.56
N LYS A 34 -23.06 0.03 -3.71
CA LYS A 34 -22.83 0.08 -2.26
C LYS A 34 -21.42 -0.43 -1.95
N ILE A 35 -20.72 0.32 -1.11
CA ILE A 35 -19.42 -0.08 -0.54
C ILE A 35 -19.71 -1.23 0.39
N ASP A 36 -19.30 -2.43 0.01
CA ASP A 36 -19.61 -3.62 0.79
C ASP A 36 -18.48 -3.91 1.79
N GLN A 37 -17.22 -3.92 1.32
CA GLN A 37 -16.05 -4.19 2.16
C GLN A 37 -14.77 -3.50 1.65
N GLU A 38 -13.99 -2.95 2.59
CA GLU A 38 -12.60 -2.55 2.37
C GLU A 38 -11.69 -3.76 2.63
N LYS A 39 -10.81 -4.09 1.68
CA LYS A 39 -9.92 -5.24 1.79
C LYS A 39 -8.53 -4.91 1.25
N TYR A 40 -7.51 -5.55 1.80
CA TYR A 40 -6.17 -5.53 1.22
C TYR A 40 -5.99 -6.73 0.29
N ALA A 41 -5.61 -6.45 -0.95
CA ALA A 41 -5.37 -7.46 -1.96
C ALA A 41 -4.11 -7.12 -2.78
N PRO A 42 -3.42 -8.12 -3.34
CA PRO A 42 -2.33 -7.86 -4.27
C PRO A 42 -2.84 -7.28 -5.60
N LEU A 43 -1.98 -6.54 -6.29
CA LEU A 43 -2.33 -5.85 -7.55
C LEU A 43 -2.89 -6.78 -8.62
N TRP A 44 -2.40 -8.01 -8.73
CA TRP A 44 -2.88 -8.96 -9.74
C TRP A 44 -4.31 -9.46 -9.47
N GLN A 45 -4.78 -9.43 -8.23
CA GLN A 45 -6.19 -9.74 -7.93
C GLN A 45 -7.16 -8.66 -8.41
N LEU A 46 -6.67 -7.47 -8.78
CA LEU A 46 -7.49 -6.44 -9.43
C LEU A 46 -7.82 -6.80 -10.89
N GLN A 47 -7.05 -7.70 -11.53
CA GLN A 47 -7.26 -8.09 -12.93
C GLN A 47 -8.27 -9.24 -13.09
N ASP A 48 -8.52 -10.02 -12.03
CA ASP A 48 -9.41 -11.17 -12.10
C ASP A 48 -10.89 -10.74 -11.93
N GLU A 49 -11.53 -10.31 -13.01
CA GLU A 49 -12.98 -10.01 -13.09
C GLU A 49 -13.89 -11.28 -13.03
N TYR A 50 -13.47 -12.37 -12.38
CA TYR A 50 -14.05 -13.71 -12.64
C TYR A 50 -14.94 -14.30 -11.55
N LEU A 51 -15.60 -13.49 -10.72
CA LEU A 51 -16.63 -14.00 -9.81
C LEU A 51 -17.88 -13.14 -9.86
N THR A 52 -18.77 -13.45 -10.81
CA THR A 52 -20.15 -12.95 -10.81
C THR A 52 -20.84 -13.40 -9.53
N ILE A 53 -21.13 -12.44 -8.64
CA ILE A 53 -21.98 -12.66 -7.48
C ILE A 53 -23.37 -12.12 -7.85
N SER A 54 -24.36 -13.00 -7.96
CA SER A 54 -25.77 -12.62 -8.17
C SER A 54 -26.03 -11.75 -9.42
N ASN A 55 -25.50 -12.14 -10.59
CA ASN A 55 -25.62 -11.42 -11.88
C ASN A 55 -24.99 -10.01 -11.95
N TYR A 56 -24.25 -9.58 -10.93
CA TYR A 56 -23.45 -8.36 -10.96
C TYR A 56 -21.96 -8.69 -10.97
N THR A 57 -21.18 -7.97 -11.78
CA THR A 57 -19.72 -8.08 -11.79
C THR A 57 -19.17 -7.22 -10.65
N PRO A 58 -18.65 -7.82 -9.56
CA PRO A 58 -18.00 -7.04 -8.52
C PRO A 58 -16.77 -6.35 -9.13
N ARG A 59 -16.72 -5.03 -9.05
CA ARG A 59 -15.53 -4.27 -9.45
C ARG A 59 -14.68 -4.04 -8.22
N TYR A 60 -13.55 -4.72 -8.16
CA TYR A 60 -12.46 -4.40 -7.25
C TYR A 60 -11.85 -3.06 -7.70
N GLN A 61 -12.17 -1.98 -7.00
CA GLN A 61 -11.61 -0.66 -7.29
C GLN A 61 -10.44 -0.38 -6.36
N LEU A 62 -9.30 -0.03 -6.95
CA LEU A 62 -8.15 0.40 -6.19
C LEU A 62 -8.46 1.69 -5.43
N ASP A 63 -8.26 1.69 -4.11
CA ASP A 63 -8.35 2.91 -3.32
C ASP A 63 -7.01 3.66 -3.41
N LEU A 64 -6.87 4.44 -4.48
CA LEU A 64 -5.68 5.24 -4.75
C LEU A 64 -5.41 6.25 -3.63
N ILE A 65 -6.45 6.83 -3.03
CA ILE A 65 -6.29 7.84 -1.98
C ILE A 65 -5.63 7.20 -0.77
N ARG A 66 -6.18 6.07 -0.30
CA ARG A 66 -5.63 5.34 0.85
C ARG A 66 -4.23 4.81 0.57
N LEU A 67 -3.98 4.29 -0.63
CA LEU A 67 -2.64 3.82 -1.02
C LEU A 67 -1.60 4.95 -0.96
N ILE A 68 -1.94 6.14 -1.47
CA ILE A 68 -1.05 7.31 -1.41
C ILE A 68 -0.78 7.70 0.03
N TYR A 69 -1.79 7.70 0.90
CA TYR A 69 -1.59 7.97 2.32
C TYR A 69 -0.68 6.94 3.00
N GLU A 70 -0.87 5.65 2.74
CA GLU A 70 -0.02 4.59 3.32
C GLU A 70 1.44 4.74 2.87
N LEU A 71 1.69 4.96 1.57
CA LEU A 71 3.03 5.20 1.05
C LEU A 71 3.65 6.49 1.62
N GLY A 72 2.85 7.55 1.75
CA GLY A 72 3.27 8.81 2.37
C GLY A 72 3.70 8.63 3.82
N ILE A 73 2.93 7.89 4.62
CA ILE A 73 3.23 7.61 6.02
C ILE A 73 4.52 6.77 6.14
N ILE A 74 4.69 5.73 5.33
CA ILE A 74 5.91 4.91 5.33
C ILE A 74 7.14 5.77 5.01
N THR A 75 7.01 6.63 4.00
CA THR A 75 8.08 7.55 3.60
C THR A 75 8.42 8.53 4.72
N LEU A 76 7.41 9.09 5.39
CA LEU A 76 7.58 10.02 6.50
C LEU A 76 8.30 9.35 7.69
N ILE A 77 7.88 8.14 8.07
CA ILE A 77 8.49 7.39 9.17
C ILE A 77 9.97 7.14 8.86
N LEU A 78 10.28 6.64 7.67
CA LEU A 78 11.66 6.35 7.30
C LEU A 78 12.51 7.62 7.16
N PHE A 79 11.91 8.72 6.73
CA PHE A 79 12.57 10.02 6.71
C PHE A 79 12.92 10.50 8.14
N VAL A 80 11.99 10.39 9.09
CA VAL A 80 12.26 10.71 10.50
C VAL A 80 13.37 9.82 11.07
N VAL A 81 13.31 8.51 10.82
CA VAL A 81 14.36 7.57 11.25
C VAL A 81 15.71 7.94 10.64
N TYR A 82 15.74 8.31 9.36
CA TYR A 82 16.95 8.78 8.69
C TYR A 82 17.54 10.02 9.38
N LEU A 83 16.72 11.03 9.68
CA LEU A 83 17.16 12.25 10.35
C LEU A 83 17.73 11.96 11.75
N ILE A 84 17.08 11.09 12.52
CA ILE A 84 17.56 10.69 13.85
C ILE A 84 18.94 10.01 13.74
N LEU A 85 19.09 9.08 12.79
CA LEU A 85 20.35 8.36 12.57
C LEU A 85 21.46 9.30 12.09
N GLN A 86 21.15 10.24 11.19
CA GLN A 86 22.11 11.22 10.70
C GLN A 86 22.58 12.15 11.82
N ASN A 87 21.66 12.63 12.67
CA ASN A 87 22.01 13.47 13.83
C ASN A 87 22.88 12.71 14.84
N LYS A 88 22.56 11.44 15.13
CA LYS A 88 23.37 10.58 16.01
C LYS A 88 24.80 10.37 15.47
N ASN A 89 24.93 10.19 14.16
CA ASN A 89 26.23 9.98 13.52
C ASN A 89 27.05 11.28 13.35
N SER A 90 26.43 12.45 13.50
CA SER A 90 27.10 13.76 13.46
C SER A 90 27.60 14.23 14.84
N LYS A 91 27.13 13.61 15.93
CA LYS A 91 27.50 13.93 17.31
C LYS A 91 28.57 12.99 17.90
N ASN A 92 28.96 11.96 17.17
CA ASN A 92 30.09 11.08 17.46
C ASN A 92 31.26 11.45 16.55
#